data_AF-A0A9E3BNS2-F1
#
_entry.id   AF-A0A9E3BNS2-F1
#
_cell.length_a   1.000
_cell.length_b   1.000
_cell.length_c   1.000
_cell.angle_alpha   90.00
_cell.angle_beta   90.00
_cell.angle_gamma   90.00
#
_symmetry.space_group_name_H-M   'P 1'
#
loop_
_entity.id
_entity.type
_entity.pdbx_description
1 polymer ?
#
loop_
_entity_poly.entity_id
_entity_poly.type
_entity_poly.pdbx_seq_one_letter_code
_entity_poly.pdbx_strand_id
1 'polypeptide(L)' 'MRLVCPHCAAAYEVPPSTLGPRRRLRCARCGREWVVPGEPPRAAEAPGVPSEDAPEAAVPRASPPGTTAA' A
#
# COMPACT_ATOMS: atom_id res chain seq x y z
N MET A 1 -3.73 20.99 2.94
CA MET A 1 -4.85 21.23 1.99
C MET A 1 -6.08 21.70 2.77
N ARG A 2 -7.02 22.39 2.10
CA ARG A 2 -8.23 22.92 2.75
C ARG A 2 -9.47 22.17 2.24
N LEU A 3 -10.27 21.65 3.17
CA LEU A 3 -11.53 20.97 2.87
C LEU A 3 -12.70 21.83 3.33
N VAL A 4 -13.79 21.82 2.56
CA VAL A 4 -15.04 22.52 2.90
C VAL A 4 -16.17 21.52 2.99
N CYS A 5 -16.92 21.54 4.09
CA CYS A 5 -18.11 20.71 4.24
C CYS A 5 -19.22 21.23 3.31
N PRO A 6 -19.77 20.39 2.41
CA PRO A 6 -20.78 20.81 1.42
C PRO A 6 -22.15 21.13 2.06
N HIS A 7 -22.35 20.80 3.33
CA HIS A 7 -23.64 20.96 4.00
C HIS A 7 -23.74 22.19 4.90
N CYS A 8 -22.62 22.68 5.43
CA CYS A 8 -22.61 23.79 6.38
C CYS A 8 -21.47 24.78 6.14
N ALA A 9 -20.73 24.64 5.04
CA ALA A 9 -19.62 25.50 4.64
C ALA A 9 -18.49 25.64 5.68
N ALA A 10 -18.37 24.69 6.62
CA ALA A 10 -17.25 24.66 7.55
C ALA A 10 -15.96 24.32 6.81
N ALA A 11 -14.89 25.08 7.08
CA ALA A 11 -13.58 24.87 6.47
C ALA A 11 -12.62 24.19 7.47
N TYR A 12 -11.81 23.26 6.97
CA TYR A 12 -10.84 22.49 7.76
C TYR A 12 -9.49 22.47 7.05
N GLU A 13 -8.42 22.67 7.81
CA GLU A 13 -7.06 22.45 7.35
C GLU A 13 -6.62 21.05 7.74
N VAL A 14 -6.25 20.27 6.73
CA VAL A 14 -5.87 18.87 6.90
C VAL A 14 -4.58 18.60 6.13
N PRO A 15 -3.62 17.85 6.72
CA PRO A 15 -2.46 17.39 5.98
C PRO A 15 -2.89 16.43 4.86
N PRO A 16 -2.38 16.57 3.63
CA PRO A 16 -2.71 15.63 2.56
C PRO A 16 -2.26 14.20 2.88
N SER A 17 -1.18 14.03 3.65
CA SER A 17 -0.64 12.71 4.03
C SER A 17 -1.59 11.87 4.90
N THR A 18 -2.58 12.48 5.54
CA THR A 18 -3.59 11.75 6.34
C THR A 18 -4.80 11.33 5.51
N LEU A 19 -4.94 11.86 4.30
CA LEU A 19 -6.04 11.60 3.40
C LEU A 19 -5.61 10.57 2.37
N GLY A 20 -5.97 9.32 2.64
CA GLY A 20 -5.83 8.24 1.67
C GLY A 20 -6.68 8.49 0.40
N PRO A 21 -6.51 7.66 -0.64
CA PRO A 21 -7.03 7.90 -1.99
C PRO A 21 -8.55 8.11 -2.05
N ARG A 22 -9.32 7.50 -1.13
CA ARG A 22 -10.76 7.74 -1.00
C ARG A 22 -11.17 7.60 0.45
N ARG A 23 -11.51 8.71 1.10
CA ARG A 23 -11.89 8.75 2.51
C ARG A 23 -13.28 9.35 2.71
N ARG A 24 -14.03 8.75 3.64
CA ARG A 24 -15.23 9.34 4.24
C ARG A 24 -14.81 10.18 5.43
N LEU A 25 -15.24 11.43 5.47
CA LEU A 25 -15.01 12.37 6.57
C LEU A 25 -16.33 12.73 7.23
N ARG A 26 -16.31 12.96 8.54
CA ARG A 26 -17.46 13.42 9.32
C ARG A 26 -17.25 14.88 9.75
N CYS A 27 -18.25 15.71 9.53
CA CYS A 27 -18.20 17.13 9.90
C CYS A 27 -18.28 17.27 11.42
N ALA A 28 -17.31 17.91 12.06
CA ALA A 28 -17.39 18.22 13.48
C ALA A 28 -18.48 19.26 13.81
N ARG A 29 -18.88 20.07 12.82
CA ARG A 29 -19.88 21.14 13.00
C ARG A 29 -21.32 20.66 12.83
N CYS A 30 -21.62 19.92 11.77
CA CYS A 30 -22.99 19.48 11.45
C CYS A 30 -23.20 17.96 11.52
N GLY A 31 -22.14 17.19 11.80
CA GLY A 31 -22.21 15.73 11.95
C GLY A 31 -22.36 14.93 10.65
N ARG A 32 -22.56 15.59 9.50
CA ARG A 32 -22.76 14.91 8.21
C ARG A 32 -21.45 14.35 7.65
N GLU A 33 -21.58 13.28 6.89
CA GLU A 33 -20.46 12.59 6.28
C GLU A 33 -20.40 12.84 4.78
N TRP A 34 -19.20 13.02 4.24
CA TRP A 34 -18.99 13.13 2.79
C TRP A 34 -17.69 12.45 2.36
N VAL A 35 -17.60 12.11 1.08
CA VAL A 35 -16.40 11.51 0.48
C VAL A 35 -15.54 12.62 -0.10
N VAL A 36 -14.25 12.59 0.20
CA VAL A 36 -13.26 13.42 -0.47
C VAL A 36 -12.38 12.57 -1.38
N PRO A 37 -12.15 13.00 -2.63
CA PRO A 37 -11.09 12.44 -3.46
C PRO A 37 -9.76 12.87 -2.84
N GLY A 38 -8.97 11.89 -2.37
CA GLY A 38 -7.58 12.13 -2.03
C GLY A 38 -6.75 12.05 -3.30
N GLU A 39 -5.68 12.84 -3.38
CA GLU A 39 -4.64 12.55 -4.37
C GLU A 39 -4.05 11.17 -4.02
N PRO A 40 -3.92 10.23 -4.98
CA PRO A 40 -3.23 8.98 -4.68
C PRO A 40 -1.87 9.34 -4.09
N PRO A 41 -1.40 8.64 -3.04
CA PRO A 41 -0.01 8.81 -2.63
C PRO A 41 0.79 8.60 -3.90
N ARG A 42 1.53 9.63 -4.35
CA ARG A 42 2.50 9.50 -5.42
C ARG A 42 3.32 8.31 -4.98
N ALA A 43 3.15 7.17 -5.64
CA ALA A 43 3.89 5.97 -5.32
C ALA A 43 5.33 6.46 -5.30
N ALA A 44 5.93 6.48 -4.10
CA ALA A 44 7.35 6.68 -4.00
C ALA A 44 7.89 5.65 -4.97
N GLU A 45 8.47 6.12 -6.07
CA GLU A 45 9.11 5.29 -7.06
C GLU A 45 9.99 4.36 -6.23
N ALA A 46 9.57 3.09 -6.14
CA ALA A 46 10.32 2.11 -5.38
C ALA A 46 11.73 2.19 -5.97
N PRO A 47 12.77 2.51 -5.17
CA PRO A 47 14.13 2.47 -5.69
C PRO A 47 14.28 1.10 -6.34
N GLY A 48 14.61 1.13 -7.63
CA GLY A 48 14.53 -0.02 -8.51
C GLY A 48 15.09 -1.24 -7.82
N VAL A 49 14.25 -2.29 -7.74
CA VAL A 49 14.74 -3.62 -7.41
C VAL A 49 15.83 -3.89 -8.45
N PRO A 50 17.07 -4.23 -8.07
CA PRO A 50 17.94 -4.90 -9.00
C PRO A 50 17.24 -6.21 -9.32
N SER A 51 16.66 -6.30 -10.52
CA SER A 51 16.36 -7.58 -11.15
C SER A 51 17.70 -8.24 -11.42
N GLU A 52 18.23 -8.93 -10.41
CA GLU A 52 19.22 -9.97 -10.61
C GLU A 52 18.43 -11.28 -10.72
N ASP A 53 18.07 -11.54 -11.98
CA ASP A 53 17.85 -12.84 -12.60
C ASP A 53 17.99 -14.05 -11.65
N ALA A 54 16.84 -14.64 -11.30
CA ALA A 54 16.78 -16.07 -10.99
C ALA A 54 16.68 -16.84 -12.32
N PRO A 55 16.92 -18.16 -12.41
CA PRO A 55 17.32 -19.14 -11.39
C PRO A 55 18.42 -20.14 -11.89
N GLU A 56 19.15 -20.85 -11.02
CA GLU A 56 19.64 -22.17 -11.45
C GLU A 56 19.81 -23.21 -10.32
N ALA A 57 19.13 -24.33 -10.57
CA ALA A 57 19.42 -25.70 -10.14
C ALA A 57 19.48 -25.98 -8.62
N ALA A 58 18.30 -26.34 -8.10
CA ALA A 58 18.21 -27.49 -7.21
C ALA A 58 18.92 -28.69 -7.86
N VAL A 59 20.09 -29.06 -7.36
CA VAL A 59 20.68 -30.37 -7.62
C VAL A 59 19.97 -31.35 -6.68
N PRO A 60 19.11 -32.27 -7.16
CA PRO A 60 18.68 -33.37 -6.33
C PRO A 60 19.94 -34.17 -5.99
N ARG A 61 20.29 -34.23 -4.70
CA ARG A 61 21.28 -35.19 -4.20
C ARG A 61 20.77 -36.57 -4.59
N ALA A 62 21.41 -37.19 -5.59
CA ALA A 62 21.26 -38.60 -5.85
C ALA A 62 21.80 -39.36 -4.63
N SER A 63 20.89 -39.90 -3.82
CA SER A 63 21.23 -40.98 -2.89
C SER A 63 21.60 -42.20 -3.72
N PRO A 64 22.80 -42.78 -3.56
CA PRO A 64 23.07 -44.07 -4.19
C PRO A 64 22.17 -45.15 -3.55
N PRO A 65 21.55 -46.03 -4.34
CA PRO A 65 20.96 -47.26 -3.82
C PRO A 65 22.08 -48.17 -3.27
N GLY A 66 21.80 -48.86 -2.17
CA GLY A 66 22.78 -49.53 -1.31
C GLY A 66 23.36 -50.86 -1.81
N THR A 67 23.47 -51.81 -0.87
CA THR A 67 23.98 -53.21 -0.97
C THR A 67 25.47 -53.36 -0.61
N THR A 68 26.01 -54.30 0.18
CA THR A 68 25.56 -55.38 1.11
C THR A 68 26.79 -55.80 1.95
N ALA A 69 26.53 -56.48 3.07
CA ALA A 69 27.41 -57.20 4.00
C ALA A 69 28.69 -57.88 3.46
N ALA A 70 29.69 -57.95 4.34
CA ALA A 70 30.55 -59.11 4.60
C ALA A 70 31.07 -59.06 6.04
#